data_AF-A0AAP7TC05-F1
#
_entry.id   AF-A0AAP7TC05-F1
#
_cell.length_a   1.000
_cell.length_b   1.000
_cell.length_c   1.000
_cell.angle_alpha   90.00
_cell.angle_beta   90.00
_cell.angle_gamma   90.00
#
_symmetry.space_group_name_H-M   'P 1'
#
loop_
_entity.id
_entity.type
_entity.pdbx_description
1 polymer ?
#
loop_
_entity_poly.entity_id
_entity_poly.type
_entity_poly.pdbx_seq_one_letter_code
_entity_poly.pdbx_strand_id
1 'polypeptide(L)'
;MKKKIHLILSLSAVLALFLTALPVLSPVVFTSASEKGAIRHEIYKKGYPYQSYFAILNKEEDDNEAGNLYYVNWFDWKDETGQTPQLCYSKKSSEGMYKVSCGTGP
;
A
#
# COMPACT_ATOMS: atom_id res chain seq x y z
N MET A 1 -32.60 -6.96 -23.93
CA MET A 1 -32.25 -7.13 -22.50
C MET A 1 -31.19 -8.20 -22.26
N LYS A 2 -31.31 -9.43 -22.79
CA LYS A 2 -30.32 -10.53 -22.58
C LYS A 2 -28.87 -10.15 -22.91
N LYS A 3 -28.60 -9.51 -24.06
CA LYS A 3 -27.24 -9.04 -24.43
C LYS A 3 -26.63 -8.04 -23.44
N LYS A 4 -27.43 -7.14 -22.87
CA LYS A 4 -26.96 -6.18 -21.86
C LYS A 4 -26.59 -6.87 -20.54
N ILE A 5 -27.38 -7.86 -20.13
CA ILE A 5 -27.12 -8.67 -18.93
C ILE A 5 -25.82 -9.48 -19.10
N HIS A 6 -25.62 -10.13 -20.26
CA HIS A 6 -24.37 -10.86 -20.52
C HIS A 6 -23.15 -9.95 -20.53
N LEU A 7 -23.27 -8.72 -21.04
CA LEU A 7 -22.17 -7.76 -21.04
C LEU A 7 -21.82 -7.30 -19.61
N ILE A 8 -22.83 -7.00 -18.78
CA ILE A 8 -22.62 -6.66 -17.37
C ILE A 8 -21.98 -7.83 -16.62
N LEU A 9 -22.46 -9.05 -16.85
CA LEU A 9 -21.93 -10.26 -16.21
C LEU A 9 -20.47 -10.50 -16.61
N SER A 10 -20.16 -10.37 -17.90
CA SER A 10 -18.80 -10.48 -18.42
C SER A 10 -17.87 -9.43 -17.82
N LEU A 11 -18.31 -8.17 -17.76
CA LEU A 11 -17.51 -7.09 -17.17
C LEU A 11 -17.26 -7.32 -15.68
N SER A 12 -18.29 -7.80 -14.96
CA SER A 12 -18.17 -8.12 -13.53
C SER A 12 -17.22 -9.28 -13.30
N ALA A 13 -17.24 -10.31 -14.15
CA ALA A 13 -16.30 -11.43 -14.07
C ALA A 13 -14.85 -10.99 -14.30
N VAL A 14 -14.62 -10.14 -15.32
CA VAL A 14 -13.28 -9.56 -15.58
C VAL A 14 -12.81 -8.72 -14.40
N LEU A 15 -13.70 -7.89 -13.82
CA LEU A 15 -13.37 -7.08 -12.67
C LEU A 15 -13.04 -7.94 -11.44
N ALA A 16 -13.81 -9.00 -11.18
CA ALA A 16 -13.54 -9.92 -10.08
C ALA A 16 -12.20 -10.64 -10.24
N LEU A 17 -11.87 -11.08 -11.46
CA LEU A 17 -10.55 -11.64 -11.79
C LEU A 17 -9.43 -10.63 -11.53
N PHE A 18 -9.61 -9.38 -11.95
CA PHE A 18 -8.62 -8.33 -11.72
C PHE A 18 -8.41 -8.06 -10.22
N LEU A 19 -9.50 -7.90 -9.45
CA LEU A 19 -9.44 -7.65 -8.01
C LEU A 19 -8.75 -8.80 -7.27
N THR A 20 -9.06 -10.06 -7.62
CA THR A 20 -8.44 -11.23 -6.98
C THR A 20 -6.96 -11.42 -7.34
N ALA A 21 -6.49 -10.85 -8.45
CA ALA A 21 -5.08 -10.88 -8.82
C ALA A 21 -4.23 -9.83 -8.07
N LEU A 22 -4.84 -8.74 -7.57
CA LEU A 22 -4.11 -7.64 -6.92
C LEU A 22 -3.17 -8.11 -5.79
N PRO A 23 -3.56 -9.02 -4.87
CA PRO A 23 -2.66 -9.45 -3.80
C PRO A 23 -1.37 -10.08 -4.29
N VAL A 24 -1.45 -10.88 -5.35
CA VAL A 24 -0.30 -11.57 -5.95
C VAL A 24 0.60 -10.58 -6.68
N LEU A 25 0.00 -9.53 -7.27
CA LEU A 25 0.72 -8.49 -8.00
C LEU A 25 1.34 -7.43 -7.09
N SER A 26 0.85 -7.28 -5.85
CA SER A 26 1.28 -6.25 -4.90
C SER A 26 2.81 -6.13 -4.76
N PRO A 27 3.59 -7.21 -4.52
CA PRO A 27 5.05 -7.10 -4.38
C PRO A 27 5.78 -6.79 -5.71
N VAL A 28 5.14 -6.99 -6.85
CA VAL A 28 5.69 -6.64 -8.18
C VAL A 28 5.42 -5.17 -8.50
N VAL A 29 4.22 -4.68 -8.15
CA VAL A 29 3.81 -3.29 -8.37
C VAL A 29 4.48 -2.35 -7.37
N PHE A 30 4.60 -2.77 -6.12
CA PHE A 30 5.19 -1.98 -5.04
C PHE A 30 6.55 -2.57 -4.66
N THR A 31 7.60 -1.94 -5.17
CA THR A 31 9.01 -2.28 -4.88
C THR A 31 9.65 -1.19 -4.04
N SER A 32 10.83 -1.47 -3.47
CA SER A 32 11.62 -0.48 -2.74
C SER A 32 12.34 0.55 -3.62
N ALA A 33 12.03 0.63 -4.92
CA ALA A 33 12.65 1.60 -5.84
C ALA A 33 12.14 3.04 -5.68
N SER A 34 11.02 3.23 -4.97
CA SER A 34 10.49 4.56 -4.62
C SER A 34 10.03 4.59 -3.17
N GLU A 35 9.96 5.78 -2.57
CA GLU A 35 9.51 5.99 -1.19
C GLU A 35 8.14 5.36 -0.94
N LYS A 36 7.17 5.75 -1.78
CA LYS A 36 5.79 5.24 -1.69
C LYS A 36 5.70 3.75 -2.00
N GLY A 37 6.52 3.25 -2.92
CA GLY A 37 6.59 1.82 -3.24
C GLY A 37 7.09 1.02 -2.05
N ALA A 38 8.16 1.47 -1.39
CA ALA A 38 8.73 0.82 -0.22
C ALA A 38 7.73 0.79 0.95
N ILE A 39 7.02 1.89 1.21
CA ILE A 39 6.01 1.96 2.27
C ILE A 39 4.89 0.95 2.01
N ARG A 40 4.37 0.90 0.78
CA ARG A 40 3.32 -0.06 0.40
C ARG A 40 3.80 -1.50 0.46
N HIS A 41 5.06 -1.74 0.10
CA HIS A 41 5.68 -3.05 0.21
C HIS A 41 5.78 -3.52 1.68
N GLU A 42 6.03 -2.61 2.62
CA GLU A 42 5.99 -2.93 4.05
C GLU A 42 4.55 -3.26 4.53
N ILE A 43 3.53 -2.52 4.08
CA ILE A 43 2.11 -2.85 4.36
C ILE A 43 1.76 -4.25 3.81
N TYR A 44 2.24 -4.58 2.60
CA TYR A 44 2.08 -5.92 2.02
C TYR A 44 2.73 -7.00 2.89
N LYS A 45 4.00 -6.82 3.31
CA LYS A 45 4.73 -7.78 4.17
C LYS A 45 4.04 -8.03 5.51
N LYS A 46 3.35 -7.02 6.06
CA LYS A 46 2.52 -7.16 7.26
C LYS A 46 1.24 -7.99 7.04
N GLY A 47 0.98 -8.44 5.82
CA GLY A 47 -0.16 -9.27 5.44
C GLY A 47 -1.40 -8.47 5.06
N TYR A 48 -1.23 -7.24 4.56
CA TYR A 48 -2.34 -6.39 4.09
C TYR A 48 -2.21 -6.06 2.60
N PRO A 49 -2.36 -7.07 1.73
CA PRO A 49 -2.02 -6.95 0.32
C PRO A 49 -3.00 -6.08 -0.49
N TYR A 50 -4.22 -5.85 0.00
CA TYR A 50 -5.14 -4.88 -0.61
C TYR A 50 -4.87 -3.47 -0.10
N GLN A 51 -4.61 -3.32 1.20
CA GLN A 51 -4.34 -2.02 1.80
C GLN A 51 -3.03 -1.42 1.31
N SER A 52 -2.06 -2.23 0.86
CA SER A 52 -0.89 -1.71 0.15
C SER A 52 -1.27 -0.91 -1.10
N TYR A 53 -2.37 -1.23 -1.80
CA TYR A 53 -2.87 -0.42 -2.92
C TYR A 53 -3.59 0.84 -2.47
N PHE A 54 -4.42 0.72 -1.44
CA PHE A 54 -5.39 1.75 -1.05
C PHE A 54 -4.93 2.66 0.09
N ALA A 55 -3.76 2.41 0.67
CA ALA A 55 -3.18 3.28 1.69
C ALA A 55 -2.99 4.70 1.15
N ILE A 56 -3.37 5.67 1.98
CA ILE A 56 -3.20 7.10 1.73
C ILE A 56 -1.87 7.51 2.38
N LEU A 57 -0.94 8.02 1.56
CA LEU A 57 0.42 8.38 1.97
C LEU A 57 0.59 9.89 1.81
N ASN A 58 0.59 10.60 2.93
CA ASN A 58 0.84 12.05 2.97
C ASN A 58 2.28 12.28 3.41
N LYS A 59 3.08 12.90 2.54
CA LYS A 59 4.46 13.24 2.84
C LYS A 59 4.47 14.50 3.69
N GLU A 60 5.22 14.47 4.79
CA GLU A 60 5.64 15.67 5.50
C GLU A 60 7.09 15.92 5.11
N GLU A 61 7.38 17.12 4.61
CA GLU A 61 8.75 17.51 4.30
C GLU A 61 9.43 17.86 5.61
N ASP A 62 10.16 16.89 6.15
CA ASP A 62 10.99 17.05 7.33
C ASP A 62 12.42 16.66 6.97
N ASP A 63 13.35 17.61 7.12
CA ASP A 63 14.77 17.42 6.79
C ASP A 63 15.49 16.85 8.02
N ASN A 64 15.14 15.62 8.35
CA ASN A 64 15.67 14.90 9.49
C ASN A 64 16.53 13.70 9.02
N GLU A 65 17.52 13.31 9.82
CA GLU A 65 18.47 12.24 9.47
C GLU A 65 17.78 10.88 9.24
N ALA A 66 16.53 10.73 9.72
CA ALA A 66 15.69 9.56 9.56
C ALA A 66 15.13 9.38 8.14
N GLY A 67 15.16 10.43 7.30
CA GLY A 67 14.62 10.43 5.94
C GLY A 67 13.17 10.95 5.89
N ASN A 68 12.57 10.92 4.71
CA ASN A 68 11.27 11.57 4.49
C ASN A 68 10.15 10.91 5.32
N LEU A 69 9.42 11.73 6.07
CA LEU A 69 8.30 11.31 6.91
C LEU A 69 7.01 11.19 6.09
N TYR A 70 6.25 10.12 6.35
CA TYR A 70 4.93 9.90 5.79
C TYR A 70 3.93 9.58 6.89
N TYR A 71 2.80 10.29 6.88
CA TYR A 71 1.57 9.83 7.53
C TYR A 71 0.88 8.85 6.61
N VAL A 72 0.69 7.64 7.10
CA VAL A 72 0.10 6.53 6.35
C VAL A 72 -1.21 6.14 7.02
N ASN A 73 -2.31 6.35 6.29
CA ASN A 73 -3.64 5.96 6.73
C ASN A 73 -4.16 4.79 5.87
N TRP A 74 -4.64 3.74 6.54
CA TRP A 74 -5.17 2.54 5.92
C TRP A 74 -6.02 1.75 6.92
N PHE A 75 -6.88 0.85 6.43
CA PHE A 75 -7.77 0.04 7.26
C PHE A 75 -7.05 -1.18 7.83
N ASP A 76 -6.65 -1.11 9.10
CA ASP A 76 -6.03 -2.21 9.82
C ASP A 76 -7.08 -3.10 10.47
N TRP A 77 -7.55 -4.10 9.72
CA TRP A 77 -8.55 -5.05 10.21
C TRP A 77 -8.04 -5.99 11.31
N LYS A 78 -6.73 -6.06 11.57
CA LYS A 78 -6.20 -6.86 12.69
C LYS A 78 -6.17 -6.06 13.99
N ASP A 79 -6.28 -4.74 13.92
CA ASP A 79 -6.43 -3.86 15.07
C ASP A 79 -7.91 -3.74 15.47
N GLU A 80 -8.18 -3.66 16.78
CA GLU A 80 -9.55 -3.59 17.31
C GLU A 80 -10.31 -2.33 16.86
N THR A 81 -9.59 -1.24 16.60
CA THR A 81 -10.17 0.03 16.18
C THR A 81 -10.36 0.13 14.66
N GLY A 82 -9.79 -0.79 13.88
CA GLY A 82 -9.83 -0.78 12.42
C GLY A 82 -9.00 0.34 11.77
N GLN A 83 -8.38 1.22 12.56
CA GLN A 83 -7.58 2.33 12.09
C GLN A 83 -6.33 2.49 12.96
N THR A 84 -5.17 2.33 12.34
CA THR A 84 -3.90 2.67 12.99
C THR A 84 -3.21 3.75 12.16
N PRO A 85 -3.18 5.02 12.63
CA PRO A 85 -2.31 6.02 12.05
C PRO A 85 -0.87 5.50 12.16
N GLN A 86 -0.20 5.32 11.03
CA GLN A 86 1.20 4.89 11.02
C GLN A 86 2.09 6.02 10.51
N LEU A 87 3.17 6.27 11.25
CA LEU A 87 4.27 7.11 10.81
C LEU A 87 5.30 6.21 10.15
N CYS A 88 5.65 6.53 8.91
CA CYS A 88 6.66 5.81 8.15
C CYS A 88 7.77 6.76 7.72
N TYR A 89 9.00 6.46 8.14
CA TYR A 89 10.19 7.12 7.61
C TYR A 89 10.72 6.32 6.43
N SER A 90 10.99 7.01 5.33
CA SER A 90 11.56 6.44 4.10
C SER A 90 12.90 7.08 3.79
N LYS A 91 13.98 6.29 3.86
CA LYS A 91 15.34 6.74 3.59
C LYS A 91 15.97 5.97 2.44
N LYS A 92 16.57 6.69 1.49
CA LYS A 92 17.33 6.08 0.41
C LYS A 92 18.62 5.48 0.96
N SER A 93 18.85 4.20 0.70
CA SER A 93 20.09 3.51 1.05
C SER A 93 21.20 3.81 0.04
N SER A 94 22.44 3.45 0.39
CA SER A 94 23.61 3.52 -0.49
C SER A 94 23.45 2.72 -1.79
N GLU A 95 22.64 1.66 -1.78
CA GLU A 95 22.34 0.81 -2.93
C GLU A 95 21.23 1.38 -3.83
N GLY A 96 20.71 2.57 -3.51
CA GLY A 96 19.69 3.26 -4.28
C GLY A 96 18.24 2.85 -3.96
N MET A 97 18.04 1.79 -3.18
CA MET A 97 16.74 1.33 -2.70
C MET A 97 16.30 2.09 -1.45
N TYR A 98 14.99 2.29 -1.26
CA TYR A 98 14.43 2.91 -0.08
C TYR A 98 14.19 1.88 1.03
N LYS A 99 14.70 2.19 2.22
CA LYS A 99 14.42 1.47 3.46
C LYS A 99 13.34 2.22 4.22
N VAL A 100 12.40 1.47 4.79
CA VAL A 100 11.25 2.03 5.49
C VAL A 100 11.23 1.54 6.92
N SER A 101 10.98 2.46 7.85
CA SER A 101 10.67 2.16 9.24
C SER A 101 9.29 2.72 9.55
N CYS A 102 8.32 1.84 9.76
CA CYS A 102 6.93 2.21 10.08
C CYS A 102 6.59 1.80 11.50
N GLY A 103 6.03 2.72 12.26
CA GLY A 103 5.53 2.47 13.61
C GLY A 103 4.34 3.38 13.94
N THR A 104 3.87 3.29 15.17
CA THR A 104 2.81 4.15 15.70
C THR A 104 3.35 5.48 16.24
N GLY A 105 4.62 5.81 15.98
CA GLY A 105 5.35 6.86 16.71
C GLY A 105 5.71 6.40 18.14
N PRO A 106 6.49 7.20 18.91
CA PRO A 106 6.37 7.18 20.35
C PRO A 106 4.95 7.59 20.80
#